data_AF-A0A3N0C6J0-F1
#
_entry.id   AF-A0A3N0C6J0-F1
#
_cell.length_a   1.000
_cell.length_b   1.000
_cell.length_c   1.000
_cell.angle_alpha   90.00
_cell.angle_beta   90.00
_cell.angle_gamma   90.00
#
_symmetry.space_group_name_H-M   'P 1'
#
loop_
_entity.id
_entity.type
_entity.pdbx_description
1 polymer ?
#
loop_
_entity_poly.entity_id
_entity_poly.type
_entity_poly.pdbx_seq_one_letter_code
_entity_poly.pdbx_strand_id
1 'polypeptide(L)'
;MKTSSVVKASRAALGVAGAGIAGYGLLGLPTQLGPAQLVGLLTWMAVAVLIHDGVMVPLATLAGASLTRVGSQLQRPSAAVLRGALLTGALVTLLAGTLLKAQSVAQSATVLEAHYAVNLAWFWGGLVLVSAAAILVLERRARASRGIRP
;
A
#
# COMPACT_ATOMS: atom_id res chain seq x y z
N MET A 1 -12.60 21.38 -17.16
CA MET A 1 -11.30 21.78 -16.57
C MET A 1 -10.19 21.59 -17.61
N LYS A 2 -9.46 22.65 -18.01
CA LYS A 2 -8.28 22.53 -18.87
C LYS A 2 -7.10 22.03 -18.02
N THR A 3 -6.63 20.80 -18.24
CA THR A 3 -5.38 20.30 -17.62
C THR A 3 -4.21 21.18 -18.02
N SER A 4 -3.42 21.60 -17.04
CA SER A 4 -2.20 22.39 -17.25
C SER A 4 -1.25 21.70 -18.23
N SER A 5 -0.54 22.48 -19.05
CA SER A 5 0.45 21.99 -20.02
C SER A 5 1.53 21.13 -19.35
N VAL A 6 1.87 21.43 -18.10
CA VAL A 6 2.82 20.67 -17.28
C VAL A 6 2.29 19.25 -17.03
N VAL A 7 1.03 19.11 -16.61
CA VAL A 7 0.43 17.78 -16.38
C VAL A 7 0.42 16.94 -17.65
N LYS A 8 0.13 17.55 -18.81
CA LYS A 8 0.16 16.86 -20.10
C LYS A 8 1.58 16.41 -20.46
N ALA A 9 2.56 17.30 -20.31
CA ALA A 9 3.96 16.99 -20.56
C ALA A 9 4.48 15.88 -19.65
N SER A 10 4.20 15.94 -18.34
CA SER A 10 4.60 14.90 -17.39
C SER A 10 3.97 13.55 -17.72
N ARG A 11 2.67 13.51 -18.07
CA ARG A 11 2.02 12.26 -18.49
C ARG A 11 2.64 11.67 -19.75
N ALA A 12 2.92 12.51 -20.74
CA ALA A 12 3.58 12.08 -21.97
C ALA A 12 4.99 11.56 -21.68
N ALA A 13 5.78 12.28 -20.88
CA ALA A 13 7.12 11.86 -20.49
C ALA A 13 7.12 10.53 -19.73
N LEU A 14 6.21 10.36 -18.76
CA LEU A 14 6.05 9.09 -18.04
C LEU A 14 5.60 7.95 -18.97
N GLY A 15 4.69 8.23 -19.91
CA GLY A 15 4.25 7.25 -20.90
C GLY A 15 5.37 6.79 -21.82
N VAL A 16 6.16 7.74 -22.34
CA VAL A 16 7.33 7.45 -23.19
C VAL A 16 8.40 6.70 -22.41
N ALA A 17 8.73 7.13 -21.18
CA ALA A 17 9.69 6.44 -20.33
C ALA A 17 9.24 5.01 -20.02
N GLY A 18 7.97 4.81 -19.66
CA GLY A 18 7.40 3.50 -19.42
C GLY A 18 7.47 2.59 -20.65
N ALA A 19 7.09 3.11 -21.82
CA ALA A 19 7.19 2.37 -23.08
C ALA A 19 8.64 2.01 -23.43
N GLY A 20 9.58 2.92 -23.19
CA GLY A 20 11.01 2.67 -23.40
C GLY A 20 11.55 1.56 -22.50
N ILE A 21 11.21 1.58 -21.20
CA ILE A 21 11.61 0.55 -20.24
C ILE A 21 10.98 -0.81 -20.61
N ALA A 22 9.69 -0.83 -20.95
CA ALA A 22 9.01 -2.04 -21.37
C ALA A 22 9.62 -2.63 -22.66
N GLY A 23 9.93 -1.78 -23.64
CA GLY A 23 10.60 -2.17 -24.88
C GLY A 23 11.99 -2.74 -24.62
N TYR A 24 12.78 -2.10 -23.77
CA TYR A 24 14.10 -2.62 -23.36
C TYR A 24 14.00 -4.02 -22.74
N GLY A 25 13.03 -4.23 -21.83
CA GLY A 25 12.78 -5.54 -21.25
C GLY A 25 12.37 -6.59 -22.29
N LEU A 26 11.39 -6.27 -23.15
CA LEU A 26 10.88 -7.21 -24.15
C LEU A 26 11.93 -7.63 -25.18
N LEU A 27 12.85 -6.73 -25.55
CA LEU A 27 13.93 -7.01 -26.47
C LEU A 27 15.13 -7.68 -25.78
N GLY A 28 15.40 -7.33 -24.52
CA GLY A 28 16.52 -7.87 -23.75
C GLY A 28 16.28 -9.27 -23.21
N LEU A 29 15.10 -9.54 -22.63
CA LEU A 29 14.80 -10.80 -21.93
C LEU A 29 15.02 -12.06 -22.78
N PRO A 30 14.62 -12.14 -24.07
CA PRO A 30 14.87 -13.32 -24.90
C PRO A 30 16.35 -13.57 -25.19
N THR A 31 17.19 -12.53 -25.13
CA THR A 31 18.64 -12.65 -25.35
C THR A 31 19.41 -13.01 -24.08
N GLN A 32 18.82 -12.74 -22.91
CA GLN A 32 19.44 -12.97 -21.60
C GLN A 32 18.94 -14.24 -20.90
N LEU A 33 17.77 -14.75 -21.27
CA LEU A 33 17.12 -15.90 -20.65
C LEU A 33 16.98 -17.05 -21.66
N GLY A 34 17.23 -18.28 -21.21
CA GLY A 34 16.90 -19.47 -21.98
C GLY A 34 15.39 -19.71 -22.06
N PRO A 35 14.92 -20.59 -22.97
CA PRO A 35 13.49 -20.81 -23.22
C PRO A 35 12.70 -21.23 -21.96
N ALA A 36 13.29 -22.09 -21.13
CA ALA A 36 12.65 -22.54 -19.89
C ALA A 36 12.46 -21.40 -18.87
N GLN A 37 13.44 -20.50 -18.74
CA GLN A 37 13.34 -19.35 -17.84
C GLN A 37 12.31 -18.33 -18.35
N LEU A 38 12.19 -18.18 -19.67
CA LEU A 38 11.19 -17.30 -20.28
C LEU A 38 9.76 -17.80 -20.00
N VAL A 39 9.53 -19.12 -20.14
CA VAL A 39 8.24 -19.75 -19.77
C VAL A 39 7.96 -19.60 -18.28
N GLY A 40 8.98 -19.79 -17.43
CA GLY A 40 8.88 -19.57 -15.99
C GLY A 40 8.50 -18.13 -15.64
N LEU A 41 9.14 -17.15 -16.28
CA LEU A 41 8.82 -15.72 -16.10
C LEU A 41 7.39 -15.41 -16.52
N LEU A 42 6.95 -15.89 -17.69
CA LEU A 42 5.58 -15.68 -18.17
C LEU A 42 4.54 -16.31 -17.24
N THR A 43 4.82 -17.51 -16.76
CA THR A 43 3.96 -18.21 -15.79
C THR A 43 3.89 -17.43 -14.48
N TRP A 44 5.03 -16.97 -13.97
CA TRP A 44 5.09 -16.12 -12.77
C TRP A 44 4.28 -14.84 -12.95
N MET A 45 4.41 -14.17 -14.10
CA MET A 45 3.66 -12.95 -14.43
C MET A 45 2.15 -13.21 -14.45
N ALA A 46 1.72 -14.30 -15.09
CA ALA A 46 0.31 -14.68 -15.15
C ALA A 46 -0.27 -14.94 -13.76
N VAL A 47 0.46 -15.67 -12.91
CA VAL A 47 0.05 -15.92 -11.53
C VAL A 47 0.01 -14.62 -10.72
N ALA A 48 1.00 -13.75 -10.88
CA ALA A 48 1.05 -12.46 -10.20
C ALA A 48 -0.15 -11.57 -10.57
N VAL A 49 -0.50 -11.49 -11.86
CA VAL A 49 -1.68 -10.75 -12.34
C VAL A 49 -2.95 -11.34 -11.76
N LEU A 50 -3.10 -12.67 -11.78
CA LEU A 50 -4.29 -13.33 -11.24
C LEU A 50 -4.47 -13.06 -9.74
N ILE A 51 -3.39 -13.12 -8.95
CA ILE A 51 -3.43 -12.80 -7.52
C ILE A 51 -3.72 -11.30 -7.31
N HIS A 52 -3.11 -10.43 -8.10
CA HIS A 52 -3.32 -8.98 -7.98
C HIS A 52 -4.76 -8.60 -8.28
N ASP A 53 -5.28 -8.97 -9.45
CA ASP A 53 -6.60 -8.55 -9.91
C ASP A 53 -7.72 -9.38 -9.28
N GLY A 54 -7.48 -10.67 -9.05
CA GLY A 54 -8.47 -11.58 -8.50
C GLY A 54 -8.61 -11.52 -6.98
N VAL A 55 -7.55 -11.14 -6.26
CA VAL A 55 -7.55 -11.14 -4.78
C VAL A 55 -7.26 -9.76 -4.22
N MET A 56 -6.15 -9.14 -4.61
CA MET A 56 -5.72 -7.88 -3.99
C MET A 56 -6.68 -6.73 -4.31
N VAL A 57 -7.11 -6.59 -5.57
CA VAL A 57 -8.03 -5.52 -5.98
C VAL A 57 -9.41 -5.62 -5.29
N PRO A 58 -10.09 -6.78 -5.25
CA PRO A 58 -11.34 -6.93 -4.51
C PRO A 58 -11.20 -6.64 -3.02
N LEU A 59 -10.15 -7.17 -2.38
CA LEU A 59 -9.90 -6.91 -0.95
C LEU A 59 -9.64 -5.43 -0.67
N ALA A 60 -8.81 -4.77 -1.50
CA ALA A 60 -8.54 -3.34 -1.38
C ALA A 60 -9.81 -2.50 -1.62
N THR A 61 -10.65 -2.92 -2.57
CA THR A 61 -11.93 -2.27 -2.87
C THR A 61 -12.91 -2.41 -1.71
N LEU A 62 -13.05 -3.62 -1.16
CA LEU A 62 -13.89 -3.89 0.01
C LEU A 62 -13.41 -3.14 1.25
N ALA A 63 -12.10 -3.12 1.50
CA ALA A 63 -11.51 -2.35 2.57
C ALA A 63 -11.77 -0.84 2.40
N GLY A 64 -11.56 -0.32 1.18
CA GLY A 64 -11.84 1.07 0.84
C GLY A 64 -13.32 1.45 0.99
N ALA A 65 -14.25 0.59 0.55
CA ALA A 65 -15.68 0.79 0.69
C ALA A 65 -16.12 0.76 2.16
N SER A 66 -15.62 -0.22 2.93
CA SER A 66 -15.87 -0.32 4.36
C SER A 66 -15.34 0.91 5.10
N LEU A 67 -14.15 1.37 4.73
CA LEU A 67 -13.54 2.54 5.32
C LEU A 67 -14.28 3.83 4.96
N THR A 68 -14.79 3.92 3.74
CA THR A 68 -15.62 5.06 3.30
C THR A 68 -16.94 5.07 4.05
N ARG A 69 -17.52 3.90 4.34
CA ARG A 69 -18.74 3.77 5.15
C ARG A 69 -18.53 4.16 6.61
N VAL A 70 -17.39 3.81 7.20
CA VAL A 70 -17.04 4.21 8.57
C VAL A 70 -16.63 5.68 8.63
N GLY A 71 -15.85 6.13 7.65
CA GLY A 71 -15.32 7.48 7.55
C GLY A 71 -16.36 8.53 7.16
N SER A 72 -17.48 8.15 6.54
CA SER A 72 -18.58 9.09 6.24
C SER A 72 -19.26 9.63 7.51
N GLN A 73 -19.13 8.93 8.63
CA GLN A 73 -19.59 9.41 9.93
C GLN A 73 -18.59 10.35 10.62
N LEU A 74 -17.37 10.45 10.08
CA LEU A 74 -16.28 11.23 10.64
C LEU A 74 -16.11 12.57 9.92
N GLN A 75 -15.52 13.56 10.59
CA GLN A 75 -15.08 14.79 9.93
C GLN A 75 -13.97 14.49 8.90
N ARG A 76 -13.89 15.30 7.84
CA ARG A 76 -12.84 15.19 6.80
C ARG A 76 -11.42 14.99 7.34
N PRO A 77 -10.92 15.76 8.33
CA PRO A 77 -9.58 15.53 8.89
C PRO A 77 -9.45 14.20 9.64
N SER A 78 -10.48 13.77 10.37
CA SER A 78 -10.51 12.48 11.06
C SER A 78 -10.46 11.30 10.08
N ALA A 79 -11.21 11.38 8.98
CA ALA A 79 -11.19 10.39 7.91
C ALA A 79 -9.82 10.32 7.21
N ALA A 80 -9.12 11.45 7.06
CA ALA A 80 -7.77 11.49 6.50
C ALA A 80 -6.75 10.80 7.41
N VAL A 81 -6.82 11.03 8.73
CA VAL A 81 -5.97 10.34 9.73
C VAL A 81 -6.19 8.83 9.66
N LEU A 82 -7.45 8.39 9.65
CA LEU A 82 -7.78 6.97 9.57
C LEU A 82 -7.23 6.31 8.30
N ARG A 83 -7.38 6.98 7.14
CA ARG A 83 -6.87 6.49 5.85
C ARG A 83 -5.35 6.45 5.83
N GLY A 84 -4.69 7.48 6.37
CA GLY A 84 -3.23 7.53 6.52
C GLY A 84 -2.71 6.39 7.39
N ALA A 85 -3.31 6.19 8.57
CA ALA A 85 -2.94 5.12 9.49
C ALA A 85 -3.04 3.74 8.84
N LEU A 86 -4.15 3.45 8.14
CA LEU A 86 -4.32 2.16 7.47
C LEU A 86 -3.33 1.95 6.32
N LEU A 87 -3.01 3.00 5.55
CA LEU A 87 -1.98 2.93 4.51
C LEU A 87 -0.59 2.65 5.11
N THR A 88 -0.22 3.35 6.18
CA THR A 88 1.03 3.11 6.90
C THR A 88 1.06 1.69 7.47
N GLY A 89 -0.05 1.24 8.08
CA GLY A 89 -0.19 -0.10 8.62
C GLY A 89 -0.02 -1.19 7.57
N ALA A 90 -0.65 -1.02 6.40
CA ALA A 90 -0.53 -1.93 5.28
C ALA A 90 0.90 -2.00 4.72
N LEU A 91 1.56 -0.86 4.54
CA LEU A 91 2.95 -0.80 4.05
C LEU A 91 3.93 -1.46 5.01
N VAL A 92 3.81 -1.17 6.31
CA VAL A 92 4.66 -1.80 7.33
C VAL A 92 4.38 -3.29 7.44
N THR A 93 3.13 -3.73 7.31
CA THR A 93 2.78 -5.16 7.28
C THR A 93 3.36 -5.86 6.07
N LEU A 94 3.33 -5.24 4.89
CA LEU A 94 3.92 -5.79 3.67
C LEU A 94 5.44 -6.00 3.83
N LEU A 95 6.14 -4.99 4.37
CA LEU A 95 7.58 -5.07 4.66
C LEU A 95 7.91 -6.09 5.75
N ALA A 96 7.15 -6.10 6.85
CA ALA A 96 7.35 -7.05 7.94
C ALA A 96 7.02 -8.50 7.49
N GLY A 97 6.05 -8.66 6.59
CA GLY A 97 5.67 -9.95 6.03
C GLY A 97 6.80 -10.59 5.21
N THR A 98 7.55 -9.82 4.43
CA THR A 98 8.71 -10.35 3.70
C THR A 98 9.83 -10.76 4.66
N LEU A 99 10.06 -9.99 5.73
CA LEU A 99 11.02 -10.33 6.79
C LEU A 99 10.61 -11.59 7.56
N LEU A 100 9.33 -11.73 7.90
CA LEU A 100 8.78 -12.94 8.52
C LEU A 100 8.95 -14.17 7.64
N LYS A 101 8.71 -14.03 6.33
CA LYS A 101 8.95 -15.13 5.38
C LYS A 101 10.45 -15.47 5.32
N ALA A 102 11.32 -14.47 5.27
CA ALA A 102 12.76 -14.69 5.32
C ALA A 102 13.19 -15.40 6.62
N GLN A 103 12.61 -15.04 7.78
CA GLN A 103 12.83 -15.71 9.07
C GLN A 103 12.44 -17.18 9.05
N SER A 104 11.31 -17.50 8.39
CA SER A 104 10.84 -18.88 8.31
C SER A 104 11.76 -19.80 7.51
N VAL A 105 12.62 -19.22 6.65
CA VAL A 105 13.54 -19.96 5.77
C VAL A 105 14.97 -19.93 6.34
N ALA A 106 15.40 -18.81 6.95
CA ALA A 106 16.70 -18.68 7.59
C ALA A 106 16.60 -19.04 9.08
N GLN A 107 17.00 -20.27 9.44
CA GLN A 107 16.96 -20.77 10.83
C GLN A 107 18.14 -20.31 11.72
N SER A 108 19.04 -19.48 11.19
CA SER A 108 20.24 -19.04 11.93
C SER A 108 19.93 -17.82 12.81
N ALA A 109 20.13 -17.96 14.12
CA ALA A 109 19.87 -16.94 15.14
C ALA A 109 20.61 -15.60 14.94
N THR A 110 21.66 -15.57 14.10
CA THR A 110 22.53 -14.40 13.89
C THR A 110 22.10 -13.44 12.78
N VAL A 111 21.17 -13.83 11.90
CA VAL A 111 20.74 -12.96 10.77
C VAL A 111 19.41 -12.26 11.07
N LEU A 112 18.57 -12.82 11.94
CA LEU A 112 17.22 -12.32 12.21
C LEU A 112 16.87 -12.43 13.71
N GLU A 113 17.56 -11.66 14.54
CA GLU A 113 17.42 -11.63 16.02
C GLU A 113 16.04 -11.14 16.52
N ALA A 114 15.31 -10.37 15.71
CA ALA A 114 14.08 -9.73 16.17
C ALA A 114 12.84 -10.64 16.03
N HIS A 115 11.98 -10.61 17.05
CA HIS A 115 10.64 -11.21 16.99
C HIS A 115 9.70 -10.32 16.13
N TYR A 116 9.82 -10.38 14.81
CA TYR A 116 9.09 -9.50 13.87
C TYR A 116 7.57 -9.56 14.03
N ALA A 117 7.01 -10.72 14.37
CA ALA A 117 5.58 -10.85 14.62
C ALA A 117 5.13 -10.02 15.84
N VAL A 118 5.91 -10.07 16.92
CA VAL A 118 5.65 -9.31 18.16
C VAL A 118 5.85 -7.82 17.91
N ASN A 119 6.90 -7.43 17.20
CA ASN A 119 7.17 -6.04 16.85
C ASN A 119 6.09 -5.46 15.93
N LEU A 120 5.59 -6.25 14.98
CA LEU A 120 4.48 -5.86 14.11
C LEU A 120 3.18 -5.69 14.92
N ALA A 121 2.92 -6.57 15.89
CA ALA A 121 1.77 -6.44 16.78
C ALA A 121 1.86 -5.17 17.65
N TRP A 122 3.03 -4.88 18.23
CA TRP A 122 3.27 -3.65 18.99
C TRP A 122 3.11 -2.41 18.12
N PHE A 123 3.63 -2.44 16.89
CA PHE A 123 3.47 -1.37 15.93
C PHE A 123 1.99 -1.11 15.63
N TRP A 124 1.20 -2.16 15.35
CA TRP A 124 -0.25 -2.01 15.15
C TRP A 124 -0.95 -1.46 16.39
N GLY A 125 -0.60 -1.95 17.58
CA GLY A 125 -1.13 -1.44 18.84
C GLY A 125 -0.87 0.07 19.00
N GLY A 126 0.37 0.50 18.80
CA GLY A 126 0.75 1.92 18.85
C GLY A 126 0.05 2.76 17.79
N LEU A 127 0.00 2.27 16.55
CA LEU A 127 -0.64 2.96 15.43
C LEU A 127 -2.14 3.16 15.67
N VAL A 128 -2.84 2.13 16.16
CA VAL A 128 -4.26 2.21 16.52
C VAL A 128 -4.48 3.21 17.64
N LEU A 129 -3.67 3.15 18.70
CA LEU A 129 -3.78 4.06 19.85
C LEU A 129 -3.59 5.53 19.44
N VAL A 130 -2.51 5.84 18.71
CA VAL A 130 -2.20 7.20 18.26
C VAL A 130 -3.27 7.73 17.31
N SER A 131 -3.71 6.89 16.37
CA SER A 131 -4.73 7.29 15.39
C SER A 131 -6.09 7.52 16.04
N ALA A 132 -6.50 6.64 16.96
CA ALA A 132 -7.73 6.80 17.72
C ALA A 132 -7.70 8.06 18.58
N ALA A 133 -6.60 8.33 19.28
CA ALA A 133 -6.43 9.54 20.07
C ALA A 133 -6.54 10.81 19.21
N ALA A 134 -5.87 10.83 18.06
CA ALA A 134 -5.94 11.95 17.11
C ALA A 134 -7.36 12.19 16.60
N ILE A 135 -8.07 11.12 16.19
CA ILE A 135 -9.47 11.20 15.75
C ILE A 135 -10.37 11.74 16.88
N LEU A 136 -10.23 11.23 18.11
CA LEU A 136 -11.01 11.68 19.26
C LEU A 136 -10.79 13.18 19.54
N VAL A 137 -9.55 13.66 19.47
CA VAL A 137 -9.23 15.09 19.66
C VAL A 137 -9.85 15.94 18.55
N LEU A 138 -9.74 15.52 17.29
CA LEU A 138 -10.31 16.24 16.14
C LEU A 138 -11.84 16.34 16.22
N GLU A 139 -12.51 15.24 16.55
CA GLU A 139 -13.96 15.20 16.72
C GLU A 139 -14.43 16.06 17.91
N ARG A 140 -13.71 16.02 19.04
CA ARG A 140 -14.00 16.88 20.21
C ARG A 140 -13.88 18.36 19.87
N ARG A 141 -12.82 18.75 19.15
CA ARG A 141 -12.62 20.14 18.69
C ARG A 141 -13.71 20.57 17.72
N ALA A 142 -14.08 19.72 16.76
CA ALA A 142 -15.15 20.01 15.81
C ALA A 142 -16.51 20.21 16.48
N ARG A 143 -16.83 19.42 17.51
CA ARG A 143 -18.06 19.61 18.32
C ARG A 143 -18.04 20.92 19.11
N ALA A 144 -16.91 21.23 19.77
CA ALA A 144 -16.76 22.48 20.51
C ALA A 144 -16.94 23.72 19.62
N SER A 145 -16.39 23.71 18.39
CA SER A 145 -16.55 24.82 17.44
C SER A 145 -17.96 24.97 16.86
N ARG A 146 -18.78 23.91 16.87
CA ARG A 146 -20.19 23.96 16.42
C ARG A 146 -21.12 24.53 17.49
N GLY A 147 -20.81 24.37 18.78
CA GLY A 147 -21.59 24.92 19.89
C GLY A 147 -21.45 26.44 20.09
N ILE A 148 -20.59 27.12 19.31
CA ILE A 148 -20.26 28.55 19.46
C ILE A 148 -20.93 29.41 18.35
N ARG A 149 -21.73 28.82 17.45
CA ARG A 149 -22.48 29.59 16.43
C ARG A 149 -23.88 29.96 16.97
N PRO A 150 -24.17 31.26 17.23
CA PRO A 150 -25.53 31.72 17.54
C PRO A 150 -26.46 31.60 16.33
#